data_AF-A0A349M362-F1
#
_entry.id   AF-A0A349M362-F1
#
_cell.length_a   1.000
_cell.length_b   1.000
_cell.length_c   1.000
_cell.angle_alpha   90.00
_cell.angle_beta   90.00
_cell.angle_gamma   90.00
#
_symmetry.space_group_name_H-M   'P 1'
#
loop_
_entity.id
_entity.type
_entity.pdbx_description
1 polymer ?
#
loop_
_entity_poly.entity_id
_entity_poly.type
_entity_poly.pdbx_seq_one_letter_code
_entity_poly.pdbx_strand_id
1 'polypeptide(L)' 'MPETQTDYYAILEVSPTATQNEIKRSYRRLARKYHPDLNQQARDKHFKLLNEAYKILGDPPQRATYDQQRKLEAK' A
#
# COMPACT_ATOMS: atom_id res chain seq x y z
N MET A 1 1.32 16.31 -13.90
CA MET A 1 0.49 15.44 -13.04
C MET A 1 1.23 14.11 -12.96
N PRO A 2 1.85 13.70 -11.84
CA PRO A 2 2.63 12.47 -11.86
C PRO A 2 1.71 11.26 -11.67
N GLU A 3 1.45 10.57 -12.78
CA GLU A 3 0.51 9.45 -12.94
C GLU A 3 1.06 8.06 -12.59
N THR A 4 2.34 7.86 -12.26
CA THR A 4 2.86 6.49 -12.23
C THR A 4 3.75 6.26 -11.03
N GLN A 5 3.14 5.99 -9.88
CA GLN A 5 3.84 5.31 -8.82
C GLN A 5 2.91 4.31 -8.14
N THR A 6 2.93 3.12 -8.73
CA THR A 6 2.61 1.82 -8.13
C THR A 6 1.38 1.82 -7.24
N ASP A 7 0.32 1.20 -7.75
CA ASP A 7 -1.01 1.04 -7.15
C ASP A 7 -1.07 0.63 -5.68
N TYR A 8 0.01 0.45 -4.93
CA TYR A 8 0.03 0.24 -3.47
C TYR A 8 -0.78 1.29 -2.71
N TYR A 9 -0.70 2.56 -3.11
CA TYR A 9 -1.53 3.63 -2.55
C TYR A 9 -3.02 3.43 -2.89
N ALA A 10 -3.33 3.05 -4.14
CA ALA A 10 -4.69 2.74 -4.58
C ALA A 10 -5.25 1.46 -3.92
N ILE A 11 -4.41 0.44 -3.71
CA ILE A 11 -4.70 -0.84 -3.07
C ILE A 11 -5.05 -0.63 -1.60
N LEU A 12 -4.31 0.25 -0.92
CA LEU A 12 -4.59 0.65 0.46
C LEU A 12 -5.69 1.72 0.56
N GLU A 13 -6.24 2.20 -0.56
CA GLU A 13 -7.17 3.34 -0.61
C GLU A 13 -6.64 4.56 0.19
N VAL A 14 -5.35 4.88 0.03
CA VAL A 14 -4.67 5.99 0.72
C VAL A 14 -3.97 6.92 -0.28
N SER A 15 -3.89 8.20 0.06
CA SER A 15 -3.19 9.19 -0.78
C SER A 15 -1.68 8.95 -0.82
N PRO A 16 -0.97 9.36 -1.89
CA PRO A 16 0.49 9.31 -1.96
C PRO A 16 1.18 10.13 -0.86
N THR A 17 0.48 11.14 -0.34
CA THR A 17 0.89 11.98 0.80
C THR A 17 0.50 11.41 2.16
N ALA A 18 -0.20 10.26 2.20
CA ALA A 18 -0.74 9.70 3.42
C ALA A 18 0.37 9.37 4.43
N THR A 19 0.06 9.62 5.69
CA THR A 19 0.97 9.31 6.80
C THR A 19 0.91 7.82 7.14
N GLN A 20 1.96 7.33 7.81
CA GLN A 20 2.04 5.93 8.25
C GLN A 20 0.82 5.51 9.11
N ASN A 21 0.24 6.49 9.83
CA ASN A 21 -0.96 6.31 10.64
C ASN A 21 -2.21 6.04 9.79
N GLU A 22 -2.37 6.75 8.66
CA GLU A 22 -3.45 6.53 7.70
C GLU A 22 -3.30 5.18 6.99
N ILE A 23 -2.09 4.82 6.59
CA ILE A 23 -1.77 3.51 5.99
C ILE A 23 -2.16 2.38 6.95
N LYS A 24 -1.79 2.46 8.24
CA LYS A 24 -2.23 1.50 9.26
C LYS A 24 -3.75 1.42 9.42
N ARG A 25 -4.43 2.57 9.37
CA ARG A 25 -5.88 2.66 9.56
C ARG A 25 -6.63 2.05 8.39
N SER A 26 -6.23 2.36 7.16
CA SER A 26 -6.83 1.77 5.96
C SER A 26 -6.50 0.29 5.82
N TYR A 27 -5.26 -0.13 6.11
CA TYR A 27 -4.89 -1.56 6.14
C TYR A 27 -5.82 -2.36 7.06
N ARG A 28 -6.07 -1.89 8.29
CA ARG A 28 -7.00 -2.57 9.22
C ARG A 28 -8.44 -2.64 8.69
N ARG A 29 -8.89 -1.59 8.01
CA ARG A 29 -10.23 -1.52 7.40
C ARG A 29 -10.35 -2.49 6.21
N LEU A 30 -9.34 -2.54 5.36
CA LEU A 30 -9.26 -3.39 4.18
C LEU A 30 -9.03 -4.85 4.56
N ALA A 31 -8.21 -5.14 5.57
CA ALA A 31 -8.00 -6.49 6.07
C ALA A 31 -9.29 -7.12 6.61
N ARG A 32 -10.17 -6.32 7.23
CA ARG A 32 -11.53 -6.75 7.61
C ARG A 32 -12.46 -6.94 6.40
N LYS A 33 -12.37 -6.06 5.41
CA LYS A 33 -13.16 -6.13 4.16
C LYS A 33 -12.78 -7.34 3.30
N TYR A 34 -11.49 -7.66 3.26
CA TYR A 34 -10.91 -8.81 2.55
C TYR A 34 -10.67 -10.02 3.47
N HIS A 35 -11.30 -10.06 4.65
CA HIS A 35 -11.00 -11.05 5.70
C HIS A 35 -11.34 -12.49 5.28
N PRO A 36 -10.41 -13.47 5.38
CA PRO A 36 -10.47 -14.85 4.82
C PRO A 36 -11.74 -15.68 5.11
N ASP A 37 -12.60 -15.20 5.99
CA ASP A 37 -13.93 -15.73 6.30
C ASP A 37 -14.95 -15.65 5.15
N LEU A 38 -14.93 -14.58 4.33
CA LEU A 38 -16.01 -14.32 3.36
C LEU A 38 -15.87 -14.88 1.90
N ASN A 39 -14.74 -15.49 1.50
CA ASN A 39 -14.37 -15.92 0.13
C ASN A 39 -12.89 -16.37 -0.01
N GLN A 40 -12.54 -17.64 0.18
CA GLN A 40 -11.13 -18.10 0.17
C GLN A 40 -10.42 -18.05 -1.20
N GLN A 41 -11.12 -18.07 -2.33
CA GLN A 41 -10.49 -18.35 -3.63
C GLN A 41 -9.97 -17.13 -4.41
N ALA A 42 -10.49 -15.92 -4.18
CA ALA A 42 -10.09 -14.71 -4.93
C ALA A 42 -9.16 -13.75 -4.14
N ARG A 43 -8.91 -14.03 -2.86
CA ARG A 43 -8.37 -13.03 -1.93
C ARG A 43 -6.89 -13.09 -1.65
N ASP A 44 -6.21 -14.14 -2.07
CA ASP A 44 -4.77 -14.27 -1.91
C ASP A 44 -4.03 -13.10 -2.60
N LYS A 45 -4.50 -12.70 -3.79
CA LYS A 45 -3.91 -11.61 -4.57
C LYS A 45 -4.13 -10.24 -3.93
N HIS A 46 -5.36 -9.87 -3.61
CA HIS A 46 -5.65 -8.57 -2.98
C HIS A 46 -5.03 -8.44 -1.59
N PHE A 47 -5.05 -9.51 -0.80
CA PHE A 47 -4.46 -9.49 0.54
C PHE A 47 -2.93 -9.44 0.48
N LYS A 48 -2.29 -10.19 -0.45
CA LYS A 48 -0.84 -10.05 -0.71
C LYS A 48 -0.46 -8.63 -1.10
N LEU A 49 -1.18 -8.04 -2.05
CA LEU A 49 -0.95 -6.67 -2.50
C LEU A 49 -1.11 -5.66 -1.36
N LEU A 50 -2.14 -5.83 -0.52
CA LEU A 50 -2.36 -4.99 0.66
C LEU A 50 -1.20 -5.09 1.66
N ASN A 51 -0.70 -6.30 1.88
CA ASN A 51 0.39 -6.56 2.81
C ASN A 51 1.73 -6.06 2.26
N GLU A 52 1.96 -6.19 0.96
CA GLU A 52 3.15 -5.67 0.26
C GLU A 52 3.15 -4.14 0.24
N ALA A 53 2.02 -3.52 -0.08
CA ALA A 53 1.81 -2.08 0.02
C ALA A 53 2.10 -1.56 1.43
N TYR A 54 1.56 -2.24 2.44
CA TYR A 54 1.77 -1.89 3.83
C TYR A 54 3.23 -2.10 4.26
N LYS A 55 3.91 -3.12 3.74
CA LYS A 55 5.32 -3.38 4.01
C LYS A 55 6.21 -2.28 3.43
N ILE A 56 5.95 -1.82 2.21
CA ILE A 56 6.74 -0.76 1.57
C ILE A 56 6.44 0.61 2.22
N LEU A 57 5.17 0.96 2.40
CA LEU A 57 4.75 2.30 2.84
C LEU A 57 4.68 2.47 4.36
N GLY A 58 4.50 1.36 5.08
CA GLY A 58 4.41 1.32 6.54
C GLY A 58 5.77 1.31 7.24
N ASP A 59 6.85 0.93 6.56
CA ASP A 59 8.20 0.94 7.12
C ASP A 59 8.94 2.23 6.73
N PRO A 60 9.45 3.03 7.70
CA PRO A 60 10.23 4.22 7.40
C PRO A 60 11.45 3.98 6.48
N PRO A 61 12.26 2.90 6.63
CA PRO A 61 13.38 2.67 5.71
C PRO A 61 12.92 2.30 4.31
N GLN A 62 11.84 1.51 4.16
CA GLN A 62 11.31 1.16 2.84
C GLN A 62 10.65 2.35 2.15
N ARG A 63 9.93 3.19 2.90
CA ARG A 63 9.38 4.44 2.39
C ARG A 63 10.49 5.41 1.97
N ALA A 64 11.59 5.48 2.72
CA ALA A 64 12.75 6.29 2.33
C ALA A 64 13.37 5.78 1.03
N THR A 65 13.60 4.48 0.88
CA THR A 65 14.10 3.87 -0.35
C THR A 65 13.15 4.11 -1.53
N TYR A 66 11.84 3.99 -1.31
CA TYR A 66 10.82 4.20 -2.34
C TYR A 66 10.71 5.66 -2.77
N ASP A 67 10.74 6.60 -1.83
CA ASP A 67 10.76 8.03 -2.11
C ASP A 67 12.05 8.44 -2.82
N GLN A 68 13.18 7.84 -2.41
CA GLN A 68 14.48 8.04 -3.04
C GLN A 68 14.53 7.48 -4.47
N GLN A 69 13.99 6.27 -4.71
CA GLN A 69 13.84 5.69 -6.05
C GLN A 69 12.95 6.57 -6.93
N ARG A 70 11.81 7.04 -6.42
CA ARG A 70 10.95 7.99 -7.15
C ARG A 70 11.71 9.23 -7.59
N LYS A 71 12.50 9.79 -6.67
CA LYS A 71 13.24 11.02 -6.89
C LYS A 71 14.40 10.82 -7.88
N LEU A 72 14.93 9.60 -7.96
CA LEU A 72 15.97 9.18 -8.89
C LEU A 72 15.42 8.90 -10.30
N GLU A 73 14.26 8.26 -10.43
CA GLU A 73 13.61 8.03 -11.74
C GLU A 73 13.10 9.31 -12.41
N ALA A 74 12.85 10.36 -11.62
CA ALA A 74 12.43 11.67 -12.12
C ALA A 74 13.59 12.56 -12.63
N LYS A 75 14.82 12.02 -12.77
CA LYS A 75 16.02 12.75 -13.21
C LYS A 75 16.56 12.19 -14.52
#